data_AF-A0A9R0YD28-F1
#
_entry.id   AF-A0A9R0YD28-F1
#
_cell.length_a   1.000
_cell.length_b   1.000
_cell.length_c   1.000
_cell.angle_alpha   90.00
_cell.angle_beta   90.00
_cell.angle_gamma   90.00
#
_symmetry.space_group_name_H-M   'P 1'
#
loop_
_entity.id
_entity.type
_entity.pdbx_description
1 polymer ?
#
loop_
_entity_poly.entity_id
_entity_poly.type
_entity_poly.pdbx_seq_one_letter_code
_entity_poly.pdbx_strand_id
1 'polypeptide(L)'
;MLQRKSEFLLSEVGLEPIYIAHRPIITCLSLEGRVRPRYYVLKFLKENGLVDRELSFYTAVSTPEKYFMNKYICPHKKAAPHLAEDYATACIGEIPTNFLFR
;
A
#
# COMPACT_ATOMS: atom_id res chain seq x y z
N MET A 1 13.67 -11.06 -8.72
CA MET A 1 13.00 -9.76 -8.41
C MET A 1 11.70 -9.56 -9.19
N LEU A 2 11.67 -9.77 -10.51
CA LEU A 2 10.46 -9.52 -11.32
C LEU A 2 9.28 -10.44 -10.95
N GLN A 3 9.53 -11.75 -10.77
CA GLN A 3 8.49 -12.73 -10.45
C GLN A 3 7.73 -12.40 -9.15
N ARG A 4 8.44 -12.11 -8.06
CA ARG A 4 7.83 -11.72 -6.77
C ARG A 4 6.95 -10.47 -6.89
N LYS A 5 7.35 -9.51 -7.72
CA LYS A 5 6.56 -8.29 -7.95
C LYS A 5 5.31 -8.60 -8.77
N SER A 6 5.43 -9.38 -9.83
CA SER A 6 4.27 -9.79 -10.63
C SER A 6 3.28 -10.59 -9.80
N GLU A 7 3.75 -11.55 -9.00
CA GLU A 7 2.92 -12.34 -8.09
C GLU A 7 2.19 -11.46 -7.07
N PHE A 8 2.90 -10.52 -6.43
CA PHE A 8 2.26 -9.55 -5.54
C PHE A 8 1.17 -8.73 -6.25
N LEU A 9 1.48 -8.14 -7.41
CA LEU A 9 0.54 -7.27 -8.12
C LEU A 9 -0.69 -8.01 -8.68
N LEU A 10 -0.50 -9.23 -9.18
CA LEU A 10 -1.56 -10.03 -9.78
C LEU A 10 -2.39 -10.76 -8.72
N SER A 11 -1.72 -11.44 -7.77
CA SER A 11 -2.38 -12.35 -6.83
C SER A 11 -2.80 -11.66 -5.54
N GLU A 12 -1.94 -10.83 -4.94
CA GLU A 12 -2.25 -10.17 -3.66
C GLU A 12 -3.03 -8.87 -3.86
N VAL A 13 -2.61 -8.01 -4.80
CA VAL A 13 -3.31 -6.75 -5.10
C VAL A 13 -4.53 -6.99 -5.98
N GLY A 14 -4.53 -8.04 -6.82
CA GLY A 14 -5.64 -8.35 -7.72
C GLY A 14 -5.70 -7.48 -8.97
N LEU A 15 -4.57 -6.93 -9.43
CA LEU A 15 -4.55 -6.10 -10.64
C LEU A 15 -4.60 -6.96 -11.90
N GLU A 16 -5.34 -6.49 -12.90
CA GLU A 16 -5.30 -7.09 -14.21
C GLU A 16 -3.97 -6.83 -14.94
N PRO A 17 -3.45 -7.78 -15.74
CA PRO A 17 -2.23 -7.59 -16.52
C PRO A 17 -2.25 -6.32 -17.40
N ILE A 18 -3.40 -6.02 -18.02
CA ILE A 18 -3.56 -4.82 -18.86
C ILE A 18 -3.47 -3.53 -18.05
N TYR A 19 -3.95 -3.55 -16.80
CA TYR A 19 -3.84 -2.41 -15.89
C TYR A 19 -2.37 -2.09 -15.56
N ILE A 20 -1.57 -3.15 -15.32
CA ILE A 20 -0.14 -3.05 -15.03
C ILE A 20 0.62 -2.59 -16.27
N ALA A 21 0.33 -3.16 -17.45
CA ALA A 21 0.99 -2.83 -18.71
C ALA A 21 0.86 -1.34 -19.05
N HIS A 22 -0.32 -0.74 -18.81
CA HIS A 22 -0.54 0.69 -19.03
C HIS A 22 0.10 1.60 -17.96
N ARG A 23 0.66 1.04 -16.88
CA ARG A 23 1.20 1.79 -15.73
C ARG A 23 2.60 1.27 -15.32
N PRO A 24 3.60 1.36 -16.22
CA PRO A 24 4.92 0.78 -15.99
C PRO A 24 5.62 1.34 -14.75
N ILE A 25 5.28 2.57 -14.34
CA ILE A 25 5.79 3.19 -13.10
C ILE A 25 5.66 2.26 -11.90
N ILE A 26 4.53 1.54 -11.74
CA ILE A 26 4.32 0.61 -10.62
C ILE A 26 5.45 -0.44 -10.57
N THR A 27 5.90 -0.91 -11.73
CA THR A 27 6.96 -1.91 -11.85
C THR A 27 8.36 -1.33 -11.60
N CYS A 28 8.56 -0.03 -11.75
CA CYS A 28 9.83 0.66 -11.48
C CYS A 28 10.03 1.00 -9.99
N LEU A 29 8.96 1.07 -9.20
CA LEU A 29 9.03 1.39 -7.77
C LEU A 29 9.51 0.22 -6.92
N SER A 30 10.14 0.49 -5.78
CA SER A 30 10.55 -0.55 -4.82
C SER A 30 9.34 -1.35 -4.35
N LEU A 31 9.41 -2.69 -4.47
CA LEU A 31 8.35 -3.57 -3.98
C LEU A 31 8.22 -3.44 -2.46
N GLU A 32 9.32 -3.71 -1.75
CA GLU A 32 9.35 -3.75 -0.29
C GLU A 32 9.32 -2.36 0.35
N GLY A 33 9.99 -1.38 -0.24
CA GLY A 33 10.09 -0.04 0.36
C GLY A 33 8.96 0.93 -0.01
N ARG A 34 8.02 0.53 -0.89
CA ARG A 34 6.95 1.43 -1.33
C ARG A 34 5.66 0.73 -1.74
N VAL A 35 5.72 -0.18 -2.69
CA VAL A 35 4.50 -0.75 -3.31
C VAL A 35 3.71 -1.56 -2.29
N ARG A 36 4.37 -2.50 -1.60
CA ARG A 36 3.75 -3.37 -0.59
C ARG A 36 3.34 -2.62 0.68
N PRO A 37 4.18 -1.78 1.32
CA PRO A 37 3.77 -0.98 2.49
C PRO A 37 2.53 -0.14 2.23
N ARG A 38 2.45 0.49 1.06
CA ARG A 38 1.31 1.35 0.72
C ARG A 38 0.07 0.55 0.40
N TYR A 39 0.19 -0.62 -0.24
CA TYR A 39 -0.93 -1.55 -0.38
C TYR A 39 -1.52 -1.91 0.99
N TYR A 40 -0.68 -2.29 1.95
CA TYR A 40 -1.15 -2.68 3.29
C TYR A 40 -1.85 -1.55 4.03
N VAL A 41 -1.37 -0.32 3.93
CA VAL A 41 -2.11 0.85 4.46
C VAL A 41 -3.49 0.96 3.81
N LEU A 42 -3.60 0.88 2.48
CA LEU A 42 -4.90 0.96 1.81
C LEU A 42 -5.84 -0.17 2.24
N LYS A 43 -5.32 -1.40 2.35
CA LYS A 43 -6.07 -2.58 2.79
C LYS A 43 -6.54 -2.43 4.24
N PHE A 44 -5.66 -2.05 5.15
CA PHE A 44 -5.97 -1.78 6.56
C PHE A 44 -7.08 -0.74 6.70
N LEU A 45 -6.96 0.40 6.01
CA LEU A 45 -7.98 1.46 6.07
C LEU A 45 -9.35 0.96 5.58
N LYS A 46 -9.37 0.18 4.49
CA LYS A 46 -10.60 -0.37 3.93
C LYS A 46 -11.26 -1.38 4.88
N GLU A 47 -10.49 -2.33 5.39
CA GLU A 47 -11.00 -3.39 6.27
C GLU A 47 -11.46 -2.87 7.65
N ASN A 48 -10.85 -1.79 8.14
CA ASN A 48 -11.26 -1.13 9.38
C ASN A 48 -12.34 -0.06 9.19
N GLY A 49 -12.90 0.08 7.99
CA GLY A 49 -13.96 1.07 7.71
C GLY A 49 -13.53 2.53 7.88
N LEU A 50 -12.23 2.81 7.81
CA LEU A 50 -11.66 4.15 7.98
C LEU A 50 -11.76 5.00 6.70
N VAL A 51 -12.13 4.38 5.59
CA VAL A 51 -12.43 5.03 4.31
C VAL A 51 -13.71 4.44 3.72
N ASP A 52 -14.53 5.30 3.13
CA ASP A 52 -15.82 4.96 2.51
C ASP A 52 -15.74 4.80 0.99
N ARG A 53 -14.67 5.31 0.37
CA ARG A 53 -14.45 5.32 -1.08
C ARG A 53 -13.38 4.33 -1.51
N GLU A 54 -13.47 3.88 -2.76
CA GLU A 54 -12.37 3.16 -3.39
C GLU A 54 -11.10 4.04 -3.46
N LEU A 55 -10.01 3.49 -2.92
CA LEU A 55 -8.71 4.14 -2.97
C LEU A 55 -7.97 3.66 -4.22
N SER A 56 -7.55 4.61 -5.07
CA SER A 56 -6.75 4.29 -6.25
C SER A 56 -5.36 3.77 -5.85
N PHE A 57 -5.12 2.48 -6.09
CA PHE A 57 -3.82 1.85 -5.85
C PHE A 57 -2.67 2.56 -6.59
N TYR A 58 -2.83 2.80 -7.89
CA TYR A 58 -1.82 3.51 -8.69
C TYR A 58 -1.49 4.89 -8.12
N THR A 59 -2.51 5.66 -7.72
CA THR A 59 -2.31 6.98 -7.12
C THR A 59 -1.53 6.85 -5.82
N ALA A 60 -1.92 5.92 -4.95
CA ALA A 60 -1.25 5.70 -3.67
C ALA A 60 0.24 5.38 -3.84
N VAL A 61 0.61 4.47 -4.75
CA VAL A 61 2.03 4.09 -4.94
C VAL A 61 2.84 5.14 -5.69
N SER A 62 2.21 5.93 -6.58
CA SER A 62 2.91 6.94 -7.39
C SER A 62 3.09 8.29 -6.69
N THR A 63 2.32 8.56 -5.64
CA THR A 63 2.33 9.83 -4.90
C THR A 63 3.62 9.99 -4.08
N PRO A 64 4.23 11.19 -3.97
CA PRO A 64 5.39 11.38 -3.09
C PRO A 64 5.07 11.13 -1.62
N GLU A 65 6.09 10.76 -0.83
CA GLU A 65 5.96 10.32 0.57
C GLU A 65 5.11 11.25 1.43
N LYS A 66 5.43 12.55 1.42
CA LYS A 66 4.71 13.58 2.17
C LYS A 66 3.20 13.58 1.88
N TYR A 67 2.83 13.44 0.61
CA TYR A 67 1.43 13.44 0.20
C TYR A 67 0.72 12.13 0.54
N PHE A 68 1.45 11.00 0.47
CA PHE A 68 0.92 9.72 0.92
C PHE A 68 0.59 9.76 2.42
N MET A 69 1.55 10.19 3.25
CA MET A 69 1.37 10.33 4.70
C MET A 69 0.18 11.24 5.03
N ASN A 70 0.10 12.41 4.41
CA ASN A 70 -0.97 13.38 4.68
C ASN A 70 -2.35 12.88 4.26
N LYS A 71 -2.44 12.06 3.22
CA LYS A 71 -3.71 11.58 2.68
C LYS A 71 -4.21 10.31 3.34
N TYR A 72 -3.32 9.39 3.69
CA TYR A 72 -3.70 8.02 4.11
C TYR A 72 -3.31 7.67 5.55
N ILE A 73 -2.45 8.45 6.21
CA ILE A 73 -1.98 8.09 7.57
C ILE A 73 -2.38 9.17 8.58
N CYS A 74 -1.98 10.42 8.33
CA CYS A 74 -2.25 11.54 9.23
C CYS A 74 -3.74 11.71 9.63
N PRO A 75 -4.73 11.54 8.72
CA PRO A 75 -6.14 11.70 9.09
C PRO A 75 -6.63 10.67 10.11
N HIS A 76 -5.98 9.51 10.20
CA HIS A 76 -6.44 8.37 10.99
C HIS A 76 -5.69 8.19 12.31
N LYS A 77 -4.80 9.12 12.69
CA LYS A 77 -3.96 9.01 13.91
C LYS A 77 -4.75 8.74 15.20
N LYS A 78 -5.99 9.22 15.31
CA LYS A 78 -6.83 8.97 16.49
C LYS A 78 -7.47 7.58 16.47
N ALA A 79 -7.91 7.11 15.31
CA ALA A 79 -8.61 5.84 15.15
C ALA A 79 -7.65 4.65 14.99
N ALA A 80 -6.44 4.90 14.47
CA ALA A 80 -5.38 3.93 14.23
C ALA A 80 -4.03 4.52 14.68
N PRO A 81 -3.76 4.57 16.00
CA PRO A 81 -2.59 5.24 16.55
C PRO A 81 -1.25 4.64 16.08
N HIS A 82 -1.21 3.34 15.82
CA HIS A 82 0.00 2.63 15.39
C HIS A 82 0.22 2.62 13.87
N LEU A 83 -0.72 3.13 13.06
CA LEU A 83 -0.66 3.03 11.60
C LEU A 83 0.61 3.64 10.99
N ALA A 84 1.11 4.73 11.58
CA ALA A 84 2.35 5.38 11.11
C ALA A 84 3.59 4.53 11.43
N GLU A 85 3.62 3.89 12.59
CA GLU A 85 4.70 3.00 13.03
C GLU A 85 4.69 1.72 12.20
N ASP A 86 3.51 1.10 12.03
CA ASP A 86 3.31 -0.06 11.18
C ASP A 86 3.76 0.22 9.74
N TYR A 87 3.40 1.37 9.18
CA TYR A 87 3.85 1.75 7.84
C TYR A 87 5.37 1.93 7.76
N ALA A 88 6.01 2.54 8.77
CA ALA A 88 7.46 2.70 8.82
C ALA A 88 8.19 1.34 8.89
N THR A 89 7.70 0.43 9.74
CA THR A 89 8.17 -0.96 9.84
C THR A 89 7.99 -1.71 8.52
N ALA A 90 6.86 -1.53 7.84
CA ALA A 90 6.63 -2.09 6.51
C ALA A 90 7.64 -1.57 5.48
N CYS A 91 8.00 -0.29 5.52
CA CYS A 91 8.95 0.30 4.57
C CYS A 91 10.38 -0.24 4.69
N ILE A 92 10.75 -0.85 5.81
CA ILE A 92 12.05 -1.53 5.98
C ILE A 92 11.99 -3.04 5.63
N GLY A 93 10.83 -3.54 5.21
CA GLY A 93 10.63 -4.92 4.73
C GLY A 93 10.10 -5.90 5.77
N GLU A 94 9.72 -5.43 6.96
CA GLU A 94 9.08 -6.23 8.00
C GLU A 94 7.57 -6.17 7.86
N ILE A 95 6.83 -7.21 8.27
CA ILE A 95 5.35 -7.20 8.22
C ILE A 95 4.82 -6.90 9.63
N PRO A 96 4.20 -5.73 9.86
CA PRO A 96 3.62 -5.39 11.15
C PRO A 96 2.40 -6.26 11.47
N THR A 97 2.14 -6.50 12.75
CA THR A 97 1.02 -7.33 13.23
C THR A 97 -0.33 -6.83 12.71
N ASN A 98 -0.53 -5.51 12.62
CA ASN A 98 -1.78 -4.92 12.13
C ASN A 98 -1.99 -5.09 10.62
N PHE A 99 -0.97 -5.51 9.87
CA PHE A 99 -1.05 -5.82 8.44
C PHE A 99 -1.12 -7.33 8.16
N LEU A 100 -1.27 -8.17 9.19
CA LEU A 100 -1.60 -9.58 9.06
C LEU A 100 -3.11 -9.74 8.86
N PHE A 101 -3.57 -9.46 7.65
CA PHE A 101 -4.96 -9.62 7.25
C PHE A 101 -5.33 -11.11 7.24
N ARG A 102 -6.47 -11.46 7.85
CA ARG A 102 -6.99 -12.84 7.91
C ARG A 102 -7.87 -13.18 6.72
#